data_AF-A0A660NFU6-F1
#
_entry.id   AF-A0A660NFU6-F1
#
_cell.length_a   1.000
_cell.length_b   1.000
_cell.length_c   1.000
_cell.angle_alpha   90.00
_cell.angle_beta   90.00
_cell.angle_gamma   90.00
#
_symmetry.space_group_name_H-M   'P 1'
#
loop_
_entity.id
_entity.type
_entity.pdbx_description
1 polymer ?
#
loop_
_entity_poly.entity_id
_entity_poly.type
_entity_poly.pdbx_seq_one_letter_code
_entity_poly.pdbx_strand_id
1 'polypeptide(L)'
;MAETSKEDRQLPASEKRLQQARQEGNVPRSRDAAHLLVMAAGIGTLVMMGPSLAAGTRRLMASTFAFDGQVRAHFLDALQPVLAHFGALGWRVLVILLSVCAAAIAASTIPGGFNLAFKALGVKPSRLNPMGGLKRIFSLRNLVEFLKLALLASLLGALGSWYVSDRFPAFVALSHAGRLAGATGEAMSLVTGGLGLLLMLLFGLALFDVPFQ
;
A
#
# COMPACT_ATOMS: atom_id res chain seq x y z
N MET A 1 -30.82 33.76 -20.75
CA MET A 1 -30.17 32.44 -20.64
C MET A 1 -29.15 32.37 -21.75
N ALA A 2 -27.86 32.48 -21.43
CA ALA A 2 -26.79 32.43 -22.42
C ALA A 2 -26.38 30.98 -22.64
N GLU A 3 -26.52 30.51 -23.88
CA GLU A 3 -26.04 29.20 -24.33
C GLU A 3 -24.53 29.12 -24.10
N THR A 4 -24.13 28.25 -23.17
CA THR A 4 -22.70 28.00 -22.93
C THR A 4 -22.23 27.05 -24.03
N SER A 5 -21.60 27.62 -25.06
CA SER A 5 -21.03 26.88 -26.19
C SER A 5 -20.05 25.80 -25.69
N LYS A 6 -20.05 24.64 -26.34
CA LYS A 6 -19.23 23.46 -25.97
C LYS A 6 -17.72 23.73 -26.02
N GLU A 7 -17.28 24.81 -26.66
CA GLU A 7 -15.89 25.28 -26.69
C GLU A 7 -15.41 25.84 -25.34
N ASP A 8 -16.29 26.42 -24.52
CA ASP A 8 -15.91 27.07 -23.25
C ASP A 8 -15.55 26.07 -22.14
N ARG A 9 -15.67 24.76 -22.41
CA ARG A 9 -15.23 23.67 -21.51
C ARG A 9 -13.76 23.29 -21.65
N GLN A 10 -13.03 23.84 -22.63
CA GLN A 10 -11.62 23.55 -22.86
C GLN A 10 -10.66 24.56 -22.22
N LEU A 11 -11.17 25.67 -21.68
CA LEU A 11 -10.34 26.66 -21.00
C LEU A 11 -10.02 26.23 -19.56
N PRO A 12 -8.77 26.43 -19.08
CA PRO A 12 -8.43 26.17 -17.69
C PRO A 12 -9.34 26.96 -16.75
N ALA A 13 -9.73 26.34 -15.63
CA ALA A 13 -10.61 26.98 -14.67
C ALA A 13 -9.98 28.29 -14.14
N SER A 14 -10.77 29.37 -14.09
CA SER A 14 -10.30 30.65 -13.54
C SER A 14 -9.84 30.50 -12.09
N GLU A 15 -8.89 31.33 -11.65
CA GLU A 15 -8.33 31.26 -10.29
C GLU A 15 -9.41 31.32 -9.19
N LYS A 16 -10.46 32.13 -9.38
CA LYS A 16 -11.62 32.17 -8.48
C LYS A 16 -12.35 30.83 -8.40
N ARG A 17 -12.55 30.13 -9.53
CA ARG A 17 -13.17 28.79 -9.56
C ARG A 17 -12.29 27.74 -8.87
N LEU A 18 -10.97 27.80 -9.06
CA LEU A 18 -10.02 26.90 -8.38
C LEU A 18 -9.98 27.14 -6.86
N GLN A 19 -9.98 28.40 -6.42
CA GLN A 19 -10.04 28.73 -4.99
C GLN A 19 -11.36 28.26 -4.35
N GLN A 20 -12.49 28.45 -5.04
CA GLN A 20 -13.78 27.97 -4.56
C GLN A 20 -13.82 26.43 -4.49
N ALA A 21 -13.32 25.74 -5.50
CA ALA A 21 -13.20 24.28 -5.49
C ALA A 21 -12.35 23.78 -4.32
N ARG A 22 -11.23 24.47 -4.01
CA ARG A 22 -10.41 24.20 -2.82
C ARG A 22 -11.19 24.43 -1.53
N GLN A 23 -11.89 25.56 -1.36
CA GLN A 23 -12.71 25.81 -0.16
C GLN A 23 -13.81 24.75 0.04
N GLU A 24 -14.31 24.17 -1.05
CA GLU A 24 -15.31 23.09 -1.02
C GLU A 24 -14.72 21.68 -0.83
N GLY A 25 -13.38 21.57 -0.78
CA GLY A 25 -12.64 20.31 -0.59
C GLY A 25 -12.39 19.52 -1.87
N ASN A 26 -12.72 20.06 -3.04
CA ASN A 26 -12.50 19.41 -4.34
C ASN A 26 -11.08 19.71 -4.83
N VAL A 27 -10.11 18.99 -4.27
CA VAL A 27 -8.71 19.07 -4.67
C VAL A 27 -8.40 17.93 -5.65
N PRO A 28 -7.66 18.17 -6.75
CA PRO A 28 -7.22 17.10 -7.65
C PRO A 28 -6.45 16.04 -6.86
N ARG A 29 -6.85 14.78 -7.00
CA ARG A 29 -6.20 13.64 -6.37
C ARG A 29 -6.17 12.49 -7.37
N SER A 30 -4.96 12.07 -7.75
CA SER A 30 -4.79 10.80 -8.45
C SER A 30 -4.89 9.67 -7.43
N ARG A 31 -5.95 8.86 -7.54
CA ARG A 31 -6.13 7.70 -6.66
C ARG A 31 -5.06 6.65 -6.91
N ASP A 32 -4.73 6.43 -8.18
CA ASP A 32 -3.81 5.38 -8.59
C ASP A 32 -2.38 5.71 -8.13
N ALA A 33 -1.90 6.93 -8.36
CA ALA A 33 -0.58 7.36 -7.86
C ALA A 33 -0.49 7.29 -6.32
N ALA A 34 -1.58 7.58 -5.61
CA ALA A 34 -1.61 7.47 -4.15
C ALA A 34 -1.48 6.02 -3.68
N HIS A 35 -2.23 5.08 -4.29
CA HIS A 35 -2.13 3.65 -3.98
C HIS A 35 -0.71 3.13 -4.22
N LEU A 36 -0.10 3.55 -5.32
CA LEU A 36 1.25 3.13 -5.70
C LEU A 36 2.31 3.62 -4.71
N LEU A 37 2.24 4.89 -4.31
CA LEU A 37 3.20 5.45 -3.35
C LEU A 37 3.11 4.72 -2.01
N VAL A 38 1.88 4.44 -1.54
CA VAL A 38 1.64 3.72 -0.28
C VAL A 38 2.14 2.27 -0.36
N MET A 39 1.83 1.57 -1.45
CA MET A 39 2.29 0.19 -1.67
C MET A 39 3.82 0.12 -1.82
N ALA A 40 4.43 1.05 -2.56
CA ALA A 40 5.87 1.14 -2.74
C ALA A 40 6.59 1.40 -1.41
N ALA A 41 6.08 2.31 -0.58
CA ALA A 41 6.64 2.57 0.74
C ALA A 41 6.54 1.35 1.66
N GLY A 42 5.36 0.71 1.73
CA GLY A 42 5.16 -0.47 2.57
C GLY A 42 5.98 -1.67 2.13
N ILE A 43 5.93 -2.03 0.85
CA ILE A 43 6.70 -3.17 0.32
C ILE A 43 8.19 -2.87 0.33
N GLY A 44 8.61 -1.66 -0.06
CA GLY A 44 10.01 -1.26 -0.08
C GLY A 44 10.65 -1.32 1.31
N THR A 45 10.00 -0.74 2.32
CA THR A 45 10.49 -0.83 3.70
C THR A 45 10.44 -2.25 4.25
N LEU A 46 9.39 -3.02 3.93
CA LEU A 46 9.32 -4.43 4.33
C LEU A 46 10.46 -5.26 3.75
N VAL A 47 10.78 -5.08 2.47
CA VAL A 47 11.90 -5.77 1.80
C VAL A 47 13.23 -5.35 2.41
N MET A 48 13.45 -4.05 2.64
CA MET A 48 14.68 -3.55 3.27
C MET A 48 14.84 -4.07 4.70
N MET A 49 13.75 -4.19 5.46
CA MET A 49 13.77 -4.61 6.86
C MET A 49 13.62 -6.13 7.05
N GLY A 50 13.23 -6.86 6.01
CA GLY A 50 12.97 -8.31 6.04
C GLY A 50 14.09 -9.15 6.66
N PRO A 51 15.37 -8.99 6.25
CA PRO A 51 16.47 -9.72 6.86
C PRO A 51 16.63 -9.43 8.37
N SER A 52 16.45 -8.17 8.76
CA SER A 52 16.54 -7.72 10.17
C SER A 52 15.37 -8.26 11.01
N LEU A 53 14.17 -8.32 10.43
CA LEU A 53 12.98 -8.93 11.04
C LEU A 53 13.20 -10.43 11.23
N ALA A 54 13.63 -11.15 10.19
CA ALA A 54 13.90 -12.58 10.27
C ALA A 54 14.96 -12.93 11.33
N ALA A 55 16.07 -12.18 11.35
CA ALA A 55 17.10 -12.34 12.37
C ALA A 55 16.59 -12.01 13.79
N GLY A 56 15.79 -10.94 13.91
CA GLY A 56 15.15 -10.55 15.17
C GLY A 56 14.23 -11.63 15.72
N THR A 57 13.36 -12.19 14.87
CA THR A 57 12.45 -13.29 15.23
C THR A 57 13.22 -14.53 15.64
N ARG A 58 14.28 -14.89 14.90
CA ARG A 58 15.15 -16.03 15.27
C ARG A 58 15.78 -15.84 16.65
N ARG A 59 16.28 -14.63 16.96
CA ARG A 59 16.86 -14.32 18.28
C ARG A 59 15.81 -14.38 19.38
N LEU A 60 14.62 -13.82 19.14
CA LEU A 60 13.52 -13.89 20.09
C LEU A 60 13.16 -15.35 20.39
N MET A 61 12.93 -16.16 19.36
CA MET A 61 12.62 -17.59 19.52
C MET A 61 13.75 -18.34 20.24
N ALA A 62 15.01 -18.11 19.89
CA ALA A 62 16.14 -18.72 20.57
C ALA A 62 16.19 -18.34 22.06
N SER A 63 15.91 -17.08 22.40
CA SER A 63 15.88 -16.61 23.78
C SER A 63 14.67 -17.13 24.57
N THR A 64 13.53 -17.34 23.92
CA THR A 64 12.30 -17.85 24.57
C THR A 64 12.33 -19.37 24.74
N PHE A 65 12.99 -20.10 23.84
CA PHE A 65 13.07 -21.56 23.89
C PHE A 65 14.31 -22.10 24.61
N ALA A 66 15.26 -21.24 24.96
CA ALA A 66 16.35 -21.60 25.86
C ALA A 66 15.84 -21.65 27.32
N PHE A 67 15.17 -22.75 27.68
CA PHE A 67 14.82 -23.04 29.06
C PHE A 67 15.99 -23.76 29.74
N ASP A 68 16.82 -22.99 30.44
CA ASP A 68 17.83 -23.54 31.33
C ASP A 68 17.30 -23.59 32.78
N GLY A 69 17.85 -24.46 33.63
CA GLY A 69 17.45 -24.61 35.03
C GLY A 69 17.55 -23.31 35.85
N GLN A 70 18.37 -22.36 35.39
CA GLN A 70 18.55 -21.00 35.93
C GLN A 70 17.30 -20.11 35.75
N VAL A 71 16.53 -20.30 34.66
CA VAL A 71 15.28 -19.54 34.39
C VAL A 71 14.22 -19.79 35.47
N ARG A 72 14.24 -20.99 36.08
CA ARG A 72 13.33 -21.37 37.17
C ARG A 72 13.67 -20.66 38.49
N ALA A 73 14.92 -20.26 38.69
CA ALA A 73 15.38 -19.58 39.91
C ALA A 73 15.33 -18.04 39.78
N HIS A 74 15.59 -17.50 38.59
CA HIS A 74 15.69 -16.05 38.33
C HIS A 74 14.86 -15.65 37.09
N PHE A 75 13.55 -15.87 37.17
CA PHE A 75 12.63 -15.66 36.04
C PHE A 75 12.63 -14.21 35.49
N LEU A 76 12.73 -13.20 36.37
CA LEU A 76 12.74 -11.79 35.94
C LEU A 76 14.00 -11.43 35.15
N ASP A 77 15.16 -11.95 35.53
CA ASP A 77 16.43 -11.73 34.82
C ASP A 77 16.42 -12.44 33.45
N ALA A 78 15.79 -13.61 33.38
CA ALA A 78 15.59 -14.34 32.12
C ALA A 78 14.61 -13.64 31.16
N LEU A 79 13.68 -12.81 31.67
CA LEU A 79 12.72 -12.06 30.86
C LEU A 79 13.32 -10.81 30.21
N GLN A 80 14.32 -10.18 30.84
CA GLN A 80 14.92 -8.94 30.33
C GLN A 80 15.40 -9.03 28.87
N PRO A 81 16.18 -10.04 28.44
CA PRO A 81 16.58 -10.16 27.04
C PRO A 81 15.39 -10.41 26.12
N VAL A 82 14.37 -11.17 26.55
CA VAL A 82 13.15 -11.43 25.75
C VAL A 82 12.41 -10.12 25.48
N LEU A 83 12.21 -9.29 26.51
CA LEU A 83 11.58 -7.98 26.37
C LEU A 83 12.39 -7.05 25.45
N ALA A 84 13.72 -7.06 25.54
CA ALA A 84 14.57 -6.26 24.67
C ALA A 84 14.45 -6.67 23.20
N HIS A 85 14.47 -7.98 22.91
CA HIS A 85 14.29 -8.51 21.55
C HIS A 85 12.88 -8.20 21.01
N PHE A 86 11.85 -8.34 21.86
CA PHE A 86 10.48 -8.01 21.51
C PHE A 86 10.32 -6.51 21.21
N GLY A 87 10.85 -5.64 22.06
CA GLY A 87 10.86 -4.19 21.84
C GLY A 87 11.57 -3.80 20.54
N ALA A 88 12.72 -4.41 20.25
CA ALA A 88 13.44 -4.18 18.99
C ALA A 88 12.64 -4.64 17.76
N LEU A 89 11.90 -5.75 17.83
CA LEU A 89 10.97 -6.19 16.79
C LEU A 89 9.79 -5.20 16.64
N GLY A 90 9.21 -4.77 17.76
CA GLY A 90 8.14 -3.76 17.77
C GLY A 90 8.56 -2.45 17.12
N TRP A 91 9.76 -1.97 17.41
CA TRP A 91 10.33 -0.79 16.76
C TRP A 91 10.44 -0.95 15.24
N ARG A 92 10.90 -2.12 14.76
CA ARG A 92 11.00 -2.40 13.33
C ARG A 92 9.63 -2.36 12.64
N VAL A 93 8.61 -2.97 13.25
CA VAL A 93 7.23 -2.94 12.73
C VAL A 93 6.67 -1.52 12.74
N LEU A 94 6.97 -0.74 13.79
CA LEU A 94 6.57 0.66 13.88
C LEU A 94 7.16 1.50 12.75
N VAL A 95 8.44 1.30 12.40
CA VAL A 95 9.07 2.01 11.27
C VAL A 95 8.35 1.72 9.95
N ILE A 96 7.97 0.45 9.71
CA ILE A 96 7.20 0.08 8.52
C ILE A 96 5.85 0.80 8.52
N LEU A 97 5.13 0.80 9.64
CA LEU A 97 3.85 1.49 9.77
C LEU A 97 4.00 3.01 9.52
N LEU A 98 5.00 3.64 10.13
CA LEU A 98 5.28 5.06 9.96
C LEU A 98 5.61 5.41 8.51
N SER A 99 6.32 4.54 7.79
CA SER A 99 6.61 4.75 6.37
C SER A 99 5.35 4.75 5.50
N VAL A 100 4.41 3.84 5.77
CA VAL A 100 3.12 3.75 5.09
C VAL A 100 2.25 4.96 5.41
N CYS A 101 2.21 5.38 6.68
CA CYS A 101 1.51 6.60 7.09
C CYS A 101 2.10 7.85 6.42
N ALA A 102 3.42 7.98 6.40
CA ALA A 102 4.11 9.09 5.74
C ALA A 102 3.82 9.12 4.24
N ALA A 103 3.85 7.97 3.57
CA ALA A 103 3.49 7.85 2.15
C ALA A 103 2.02 8.21 1.89
N ALA A 104 1.09 7.79 2.76
CA ALA A 104 -0.32 8.14 2.63
C ALA A 104 -0.56 9.65 2.79
N ILE A 105 0.11 10.28 3.75
CA ILE A 105 0.07 11.73 3.95
C ILE A 105 0.65 12.43 2.71
N ALA A 106 1.83 12.02 2.25
CA ALA A 106 2.48 12.57 1.05
C ALA A 106 1.61 12.43 -0.20
N ALA A 107 1.02 11.26 -0.43
CA ALA A 107 0.09 11.00 -1.53
C ALA A 107 -1.11 11.95 -1.50
N SER A 108 -1.60 12.31 -0.30
CA SER A 108 -2.73 13.20 -0.13
C SER A 108 -2.38 14.69 -0.31
N THR A 109 -1.13 15.07 -0.08
CA THR A 109 -0.66 16.47 -0.06
C THR A 109 0.10 16.88 -1.31
N ILE A 110 0.82 16.00 -2.00
CA ILE A 110 1.64 16.35 -3.17
C ILE A 110 0.82 16.90 -4.36
N PRO A 111 -0.29 16.27 -4.80
CA PRO A 111 -1.02 16.75 -5.99
C PRO A 111 -1.79 18.06 -5.77
N GLY A 112 -2.05 18.43 -4.51
CA GLY A 112 -3.11 19.38 -4.17
C GLY A 112 -2.82 20.35 -3.03
N GLY A 113 -1.70 20.17 -2.34
CA GLY A 113 -1.34 20.88 -1.12
C GLY A 113 -2.15 20.43 0.10
N PHE A 114 -1.73 20.91 1.27
CA PHE A 114 -2.50 20.75 2.50
C PHE A 114 -3.67 21.76 2.49
N ASN A 115 -4.91 21.26 2.37
CA ASN A 115 -6.10 22.10 2.26
C ASN A 115 -7.17 21.68 3.28
N LEU A 116 -7.38 22.52 4.29
CA LEU A 116 -8.42 22.34 5.31
C LEU A 116 -9.72 23.03 4.90
N ALA A 117 -10.60 22.27 4.26
CA ALA A 117 -11.89 22.76 3.77
C ALA A 117 -13.01 22.51 4.80
N PHE A 118 -13.22 23.43 5.75
CA PHE A 118 -14.30 23.31 6.75
C PHE A 118 -15.70 23.20 6.12
N LYS A 119 -15.93 23.82 4.95
CA LYS A 119 -17.19 23.69 4.20
C LYS A 119 -17.43 22.26 3.65
N ALA A 120 -16.38 21.45 3.53
CA ALA A 120 -16.52 20.04 3.11
C ALA A 120 -17.08 19.14 4.22
N LEU A 121 -17.02 19.57 5.49
CA LEU A 121 -17.59 18.85 6.64
C LEU A 121 -19.12 18.99 6.75
N GLY A 122 -19.72 19.93 6.00
CA GLY A 122 -21.16 20.12 5.98
C GLY A 122 -21.90 18.98 5.27
N VAL A 123 -23.07 18.59 5.82
CA VAL A 123 -23.96 17.61 5.18
C VAL A 123 -24.52 18.23 3.90
N LYS A 124 -24.18 17.65 2.73
CA LYS A 124 -24.68 18.07 1.43
C LYS A 124 -25.91 17.22 1.07
N PRO A 125 -27.15 17.75 1.06
CA PRO A 125 -28.38 16.98 0.78
C PRO A 125 -28.35 16.32 -0.61
N SER A 126 -27.66 16.94 -1.57
CA SER A 126 -27.46 16.39 -2.92
C SER A 126 -26.66 15.09 -2.94
N ARG A 127 -25.87 14.77 -1.91
CA ARG A 127 -25.18 13.48 -1.77
C ARG A 127 -26.08 12.37 -1.19
N LEU A 128 -27.24 12.72 -0.63
CA LEU A 128 -28.18 11.78 -0.03
C LEU A 128 -29.25 11.30 -1.02
N ASN A 129 -29.31 11.84 -2.25
CA ASN A 129 -30.30 11.44 -3.24
C ASN A 129 -29.93 10.06 -3.86
N PRO A 130 -30.70 8.99 -3.59
CA PRO A 130 -30.39 7.64 -4.06
C PRO A 130 -30.48 7.51 -5.59
N MET A 131 -31.38 8.24 -6.24
CA MET A 131 -31.58 8.18 -7.68
C MET A 131 -30.43 8.85 -8.45
N GLY A 132 -29.89 9.95 -7.91
CA GLY A 132 -28.65 10.56 -8.41
C GLY A 132 -27.42 9.68 -8.18
N GLY A 133 -27.40 8.93 -7.08
CA GLY A 133 -26.40 7.91 -6.77
C GLY A 133 -26.37 6.78 -7.81
N LEU A 134 -27.52 6.18 -8.12
CA LEU A 134 -27.62 5.12 -9.13
C LEU A 134 -27.14 5.60 -10.51
N LYS A 135 -27.54 6.80 -10.95
CA LYS A 135 -27.10 7.34 -12.25
C LYS A 135 -25.59 7.57 -12.30
N ARG A 136 -24.96 7.92 -11.17
CA ARG A 136 -23.50 8.01 -11.07
C ARG A 136 -22.84 6.64 -11.19
N ILE A 137 -23.37 5.63 -10.49
CA ILE A 137 -22.86 4.25 -10.51
C ILE A 137 -22.92 3.68 -11.95
N PHE A 138 -24.05 3.83 -12.62
CA PHE A 138 -24.28 3.35 -14.00
C PHE A 138 -23.87 4.37 -15.09
N SER A 139 -22.89 5.23 -14.81
CA SER A 139 -22.39 6.16 -15.82
C SER A 139 -21.32 5.51 -16.71
N LEU A 140 -21.22 5.95 -17.98
CA LEU A 140 -20.15 5.52 -18.90
C LEU A 140 -18.75 5.72 -18.31
N ARG A 141 -18.56 6.79 -17.51
CA ARG A 141 -17.32 7.07 -16.81
C ARG A 141 -16.94 5.96 -15.84
N ASN A 142 -17.91 5.51 -15.03
CA ASN A 142 -17.71 4.43 -14.09
C ASN A 142 -17.52 3.07 -14.78
N LEU A 143 -18.16 2.84 -15.93
CA LEU A 143 -17.94 1.62 -16.72
C LEU A 143 -16.50 1.55 -17.25
N VAL A 144 -15.96 2.67 -17.74
CA VAL A 144 -14.56 2.75 -18.18
C VAL A 144 -13.60 2.56 -17.00
N GLU A 145 -13.86 3.20 -15.86
CA GLU A 145 -13.07 3.02 -14.64
C GLU A 145 -13.11 1.56 -14.14
N PHE A 146 -14.28 0.92 -14.17
CA PHE A 146 -14.44 -0.49 -13.86
C PHE A 146 -13.63 -1.39 -14.80
N LEU A 147 -13.76 -1.18 -16.11
CA LEU A 147 -13.05 -2.01 -17.10
C LEU A 147 -11.53 -1.88 -16.95
N LYS A 148 -11.04 -0.67 -16.68
CA LYS A 148 -9.63 -0.40 -16.37
C LYS A 148 -9.18 -1.17 -15.13
N LEU A 149 -9.92 -1.09 -14.02
CA LEU A 149 -9.60 -1.81 -12.79
C LEU A 149 -9.69 -3.33 -12.94
N ALA A 150 -10.66 -3.83 -13.72
CA ALA A 150 -10.81 -5.25 -14.02
C ALA A 150 -9.63 -5.79 -14.85
N LEU A 151 -9.18 -5.01 -15.84
CA LEU A 151 -7.98 -5.33 -16.63
C LEU A 151 -6.73 -5.33 -15.73
N LEU A 152 -6.61 -4.34 -14.85
CA LEU A 152 -5.52 -4.26 -13.86
C LEU A 152 -5.47 -5.49 -12.96
N ALA A 153 -6.62 -5.86 -12.39
CA ALA A 153 -6.76 -7.01 -11.52
C ALA A 153 -6.46 -8.32 -12.26
N SER A 154 -6.91 -8.44 -13.51
CA SER A 154 -6.64 -9.60 -14.35
C SER A 154 -5.14 -9.73 -14.67
N LEU A 155 -4.47 -8.61 -14.96
CA LEU A 155 -3.03 -8.58 -15.24
C LEU A 155 -2.22 -8.96 -13.99
N LEU A 156 -2.57 -8.40 -12.84
CA LEU A 156 -1.99 -8.76 -11.54
C LEU A 156 -2.20 -10.25 -11.23
N GLY A 157 -3.41 -10.77 -11.43
CA GLY A 157 -3.75 -12.17 -11.21
C GLY A 157 -3.00 -13.13 -12.14
N ALA A 158 -2.92 -12.79 -13.43
CA ALA A 158 -2.19 -13.59 -14.42
C ALA A 158 -0.70 -13.63 -14.11
N LEU A 159 -0.09 -12.47 -13.82
CA LEU A 159 1.34 -12.39 -13.51
C LEU A 159 1.69 -13.07 -12.18
N GLY A 160 0.85 -12.90 -11.16
CA GLY A 160 0.99 -13.59 -9.88
C GLY A 160 0.86 -15.12 -10.02
N SER A 161 -0.12 -15.58 -10.80
CA SER A 161 -0.31 -17.01 -11.09
C SER A 161 0.90 -17.57 -11.84
N TRP A 162 1.36 -16.87 -12.89
CA TRP A 162 2.57 -17.24 -13.61
C TRP A 162 3.80 -17.32 -12.69
N TYR A 163 4.02 -16.30 -11.85
CA TYR A 163 5.15 -16.29 -10.90
C TYR A 163 5.11 -17.48 -9.94
N VAL A 164 3.94 -17.79 -9.38
CA VAL A 164 3.78 -18.93 -8.47
C VAL A 164 3.98 -20.25 -9.21
N SER A 165 3.44 -20.40 -10.41
CA SER A 165 3.62 -21.61 -11.23
C SER A 165 5.08 -21.81 -11.64
N ASP A 166 5.77 -20.77 -12.07
CA ASP A 166 7.20 -20.79 -12.43
C ASP A 166 8.08 -21.14 -11.22
N ARG A 167 7.78 -20.57 -10.05
CA ARG A 167 8.53 -20.82 -8.81
C ARG A 167 8.05 -22.02 -8.01
N PHE A 168 7.02 -22.72 -8.47
CA PHE A 168 6.45 -23.88 -7.79
C PHE A 168 7.49 -24.97 -7.47
N PRO A 169 8.42 -25.34 -8.39
CA PRO A 169 9.46 -26.31 -8.08
C PRO A 169 10.40 -25.85 -6.96
N ALA A 170 10.70 -24.55 -6.88
CA ALA A 170 11.51 -23.99 -5.80
C ALA A 170 10.77 -24.06 -4.45
N PHE A 171 9.46 -23.83 -4.43
CA PHE A 171 8.64 -24.04 -3.22
C PHE A 171 8.63 -25.50 -2.76
N VAL A 172 8.57 -26.47 -3.69
CA VAL A 172 8.65 -27.91 -3.37
C VAL A 172 10.06 -28.29 -2.88
N ALA A 173 11.11 -27.70 -3.47
CA ALA A 173 12.47 -27.93 -3.02
C ALA A 173 12.68 -27.48 -1.57
N LEU A 174 12.06 -26.37 -1.17
CA LEU A 174 12.09 -25.85 0.21
C LEU A 174 11.50 -26.84 1.23
N SER A 175 10.46 -27.61 0.88
CA SER A 175 9.89 -28.61 1.79
C SER A 175 10.78 -29.84 1.99
N HIS A 176 11.71 -30.09 1.07
CA HIS A 176 12.68 -31.19 1.14
C HIS A 176 14.09 -30.74 1.58
N ALA A 177 14.30 -29.44 1.77
CA ALA A 177 15.56 -28.90 2.22
C ALA A 177 15.84 -29.32 3.67
N GLY A 178 16.70 -30.32 3.87
CA GLY A 178 17.10 -30.81 5.19
C GLY A 178 17.82 -29.82 6.11
N ARG A 179 18.03 -28.56 5.67
CA ARG A 179 18.65 -27.47 6.47
C ARG A 179 17.75 -26.25 6.52
N LEU A 180 17.14 -25.99 7.68
CA LEU A 180 16.26 -24.83 7.90
C LEU A 180 16.91 -23.48 7.59
N ALA A 181 18.21 -23.32 7.87
CA ALA A 181 18.90 -22.05 7.68
C ALA A 181 18.99 -21.61 6.21
N GLY A 182 19.24 -22.55 5.29
CA GLY A 182 19.23 -22.28 3.85
C GLY A 182 17.82 -22.03 3.32
N ALA A 183 16.87 -22.86 3.77
CA ALA A 183 15.47 -22.78 3.38
C ALA A 183 14.83 -21.42 3.72
N THR A 184 15.15 -20.82 4.89
CA THR A 184 14.62 -19.50 5.25
C THR A 184 15.12 -18.37 4.34
N GLY A 185 16.37 -18.45 3.87
CA GLY A 185 16.94 -17.45 2.97
C GLY A 185 16.32 -17.52 1.58
N GLU A 186 16.21 -18.72 1.03
CA GLU A 186 15.56 -18.95 -0.26
C GLU A 186 14.07 -18.55 -0.22
N ALA A 187 13.34 -18.92 0.84
CA ALA A 187 11.95 -18.51 1.01
C ALA A 187 11.79 -16.98 1.03
N MET A 188 12.67 -16.26 1.74
CA MET A 188 12.66 -14.80 1.73
C MET A 188 12.98 -14.21 0.36
N SER A 189 13.88 -14.84 -0.41
CA SER A 189 14.22 -14.40 -1.76
C SER A 189 13.04 -14.55 -2.74
N LEU A 190 12.27 -15.64 -2.63
CA LEU A 190 11.05 -15.86 -3.41
C LEU A 190 9.97 -14.83 -3.06
N VAL A 191 9.72 -14.60 -1.77
CA VAL A 191 8.75 -13.57 -1.34
C VAL A 191 9.18 -12.18 -1.83
N THR A 192 10.45 -11.84 -1.65
CA THR A 192 11.00 -10.54 -2.10
C THR A 192 10.91 -10.37 -3.61
N GLY A 193 11.21 -11.42 -4.37
CA GLY A 193 11.10 -11.42 -5.83
C GLY A 193 9.67 -11.20 -6.31
N GLY A 194 8.70 -11.90 -5.71
CA GLY A 194 7.27 -11.72 -6.02
C GLY A 194 6.76 -10.32 -5.68
N LEU A 195 7.14 -9.80 -4.51
CA LEU A 195 6.82 -8.42 -4.09
C LEU A 195 7.47 -7.38 -5.02
N GLY A 196 8.72 -7.59 -5.44
CA GLY A 196 9.42 -6.72 -6.38
C GLY A 196 8.76 -6.68 -7.75
N LEU A 197 8.35 -7.84 -8.26
CA LEU A 197 7.63 -7.95 -9.52
C LEU A 197 6.24 -7.30 -9.46
N LEU A 198 5.54 -7.43 -8.33
CA LEU A 198 4.28 -6.70 -8.09
C LEU A 198 4.50 -5.18 -8.10
N LEU A 199 5.56 -4.69 -7.47
CA LEU A 199 5.91 -3.26 -7.50
C LEU A 199 6.27 -2.77 -8.90
N MET A 200 7.03 -3.55 -9.69
CA MET A 200 7.37 -3.19 -11.06
C MET A 200 6.12 -3.09 -11.94
N LEU A 201 5.19 -4.03 -11.81
CA LEU A 201 3.93 -4.00 -12.55
C LEU A 201 3.12 -2.75 -12.17
N LEU A 202 2.95 -2.52 -10.87
CA LEU A 202 2.26 -1.36 -10.32
C LEU A 202 2.88 -0.05 -10.82
N PHE A 203 4.21 0.06 -10.80
CA PHE A 203 4.93 1.22 -11.32
C PHE A 203 4.74 1.40 -12.83
N GLY A 204 4.79 0.33 -13.62
CA GLY A 204 4.49 0.38 -15.05
C GLY A 204 3.08 0.90 -15.32
N LEU A 205 2.09 0.40 -14.59
CA LEU A 205 0.70 0.83 -14.68
C LEU A 205 0.51 2.30 -14.28
N ALA A 206 1.24 2.77 -13.26
CA ALA A 206 1.28 4.18 -12.87
C ALA A 206 1.62 5.10 -14.04
N LEU A 207 2.69 4.75 -14.76
CA LEU A 207 3.22 5.56 -15.84
C LEU A 207 2.23 5.67 -16.99
N PHE A 208 1.44 4.62 -17.23
CA PHE A 208 0.37 4.66 -18.22
C PHE A 208 -0.82 5.51 -17.81
N ASP A 209 -1.03 5.76 -16.52
CA ASP A 209 -2.26 6.35 -16.00
C ASP A 209 -2.13 7.83 -15.63
N VAL A 210 -0.96 8.23 -15.11
CA VAL A 210 -0.62 9.63 -14.80
C VAL A 210 -0.86 10.61 -15.97
N PRO A 211 -0.54 10.30 -17.25
CA PRO A 211 -0.78 11.25 -18.34
C PRO A 211 -2.26 11.39 -18.76
N PHE A 212 -3.15 10.49 -18.30
CA PHE A 212 -4.58 10.52 -18.65
C PHE A 212 -5.49 11.12 -17.57
N GLN A 213 -4.95 11.49 -16.40
CA GLN A 213 -5.68 12.09 -15.26
C GLN A 213 -5.46 13.59 -15.16
#